data_AF-L9Y491-F1
#
_entry.id   AF-L9Y491-F1
#
_cell.length_a   1.000
_cell.length_b   1.000
_cell.length_c   1.000
_cell.angle_alpha   90.00
_cell.angle_beta   90.00
_cell.angle_gamma   90.00
#
_symmetry.space_group_name_H-M   'P 1'
#
loop_
_entity.id
_entity.type
_entity.pdbx_description
1 polymer ?
#
loop_
_entity_poly.entity_id
_entity_poly.type
_entity_poly.pdbx_seq_one_letter_code
_entity_poly.pdbx_strand_id
1 'polypeptide(L)' 'MPLHGPRDPKNKGYPYGVRITVAGIDCYSVGAEGRREADSLKSQLEHAEGVTEAEVVHYG' A
#
# COMPACT_ATOMS: atom_id res chain seq x y z
N MET A 1 -13.68 14.02 12.08
CA MET A 1 -13.61 13.45 10.71
C MET A 1 -13.47 11.95 10.86
N PRO A 2 -14.33 11.10 10.28
CA PRO A 2 -14.15 9.67 10.41
C PRO A 2 -12.93 9.26 9.56
N LEU A 3 -11.96 8.62 10.21
CA LEU A 3 -10.90 7.88 9.54
C LEU A 3 -11.58 6.88 8.60
N HIS A 4 -11.49 7.13 7.29
CA HIS A 4 -11.97 6.19 6.30
C HIS A 4 -11.36 4.82 6.61
N GLY A 5 -12.19 3.86 7.03
CA GLY A 5 -11.74 2.48 7.21
C GLY A 5 -11.04 1.99 5.95
N PRO A 6 -10.06 1.07 6.07
CA PRO A 6 -9.24 0.63 4.95
C PRO A 6 -10.16 0.20 3.82
N ARG A 7 -10.16 0.99 2.74
CA ARG A 7 -10.92 0.68 1.53
C ARG A 7 -10.38 -0.63 1.03
N ASP A 8 -11.19 -1.68 1.13
CA ASP A 8 -10.84 -3.02 0.67
C ASP A 8 -10.36 -2.95 -0.79
N PRO A 9 -9.05 -3.09 -1.06
CA PRO A 9 -8.48 -2.85 -2.38
C PRO A 9 -9.00 -3.86 -3.40
N LYS A 10 -9.55 -5.00 -2.96
CA LYS A 10 -10.16 -6.03 -3.81
C LYS A 10 -11.49 -5.58 -4.44
N ASN A 11 -12.20 -4.63 -3.84
CA ASN A 11 -13.57 -4.29 -4.27
C ASN A 11 -13.65 -3.07 -5.20
N LYS A 12 -12.51 -2.44 -5.50
CA LYS A 12 -12.40 -1.35 -6.48
C LYS A 12 -11.20 -1.56 -7.38
N GLY A 13 -11.24 -2.52 -8.30
CA GLY A 13 -10.54 -2.44 -9.60
C GLY A 13 -9.03 -2.16 -9.66
N TYR A 14 -8.28 -2.16 -8.55
CA TYR A 14 -6.85 -1.86 -8.53
C TYR A 14 -6.07 -3.18 -8.47
N PRO A 15 -5.41 -3.60 -9.56
CA PRO A 15 -4.68 -4.87 -9.61
C PRO A 15 -3.39 -4.84 -8.78
N TYR A 16 -2.88 -3.68 -8.37
CA TYR A 16 -1.69 -3.56 -7.55
C TYR A 16 -1.99 -2.87 -6.22
N GLY A 17 -1.10 -3.01 -5.25
CA GLY A 17 -1.07 -2.19 -4.04
C GLY A 17 0.28 -2.27 -3.36
N VAL A 18 0.45 -1.50 -2.29
CA VAL A 18 1.67 -1.51 -1.49
C VAL A 18 1.35 -1.98 -0.08
N ARG A 19 1.99 -3.07 0.34
CA ARG A 19 2.03 -3.51 1.73
C ARG A 19 3.24 -2.88 2.38
N ILE A 20 3.05 -2.25 3.54
CA ILE A 20 4.14 -1.71 4.34
C ILE A 20 4.05 -2.28 5.74
N THR A 21 5.18 -2.58 6.35
CA THR A 21 5.24 -3.02 7.74
C THR A 21 5.80 -1.88 8.56
N VAL A 22 5.08 -1.48 9.61
CA VAL A 22 5.48 -0.43 10.55
C VAL A 22 5.50 -1.01 11.95
N ALA A 23 6.66 -0.99 12.61
CA ALA A 23 6.83 -1.56 13.95
C ALA A 23 6.29 -3.01 14.10
N GLY A 24 6.42 -3.83 13.05
CA GLY A 24 5.93 -5.21 13.02
C GLY A 24 4.43 -5.37 12.73
N ILE A 25 3.73 -4.28 12.38
CA ILE A 25 2.32 -4.30 11.96
C ILE A 25 2.26 -4.15 10.44
N ASP A 26 1.64 -5.12 9.78
CA ASP A 26 1.37 -5.05 8.35
C ASP A 26 0.21 -4.08 8.07
N CYS A 27 0.56 -2.98 7.42
CA CYS A 27 -0.33 -1.93 6.97
C CYS A 27 -0.49 -2.00 5.45
N TYR A 28 -1.71 -1.75 4.97
CA TYR A 28 -1.99 -1.64 3.54
C TYR A 28 -2.19 -0.16 3.19
N SER A 29 -1.44 0.32 2.21
CA SER A 29 -1.45 1.72 1.81
C SER A 29 -2.67 2.04 0.95
N VAL A 30 -2.61 1.76 -0.36
CA VAL A 30 -3.65 2.08 -1.34
C VAL A 30 -3.50 1.13 -2.53
N GLY A 31 -4.62 0.79 -3.18
CA GLY A 31 -4.60 0.11 -4.47
C GLY A 31 -4.14 1.03 -5.61
N ALA A 32 -3.32 0.51 -6.52
CA ALA A 32 -2.79 1.20 -7.69
C ALA A 32 -3.27 0.51 -8.98
N GLU A 33 -3.47 1.30 -10.06
CA GLU A 33 -3.98 0.80 -11.35
C GLU A 33 -2.89 0.05 -12.12
N GLY A 34 -1.63 0.34 -11.81
CA GLY A 34 -0.48 -0.27 -12.47
C GLY A 34 0.74 -0.39 -11.57
N ARG A 35 1.65 -1.31 -11.96
CA ARG A 35 2.89 -1.58 -11.23
C ARG A 35 3.76 -0.33 -11.00
N ARG A 36 3.90 0.53 -12.01
CA ARG A 36 4.70 1.76 -11.90
C ARG A 36 4.19 2.73 -10.83
N GLU A 37 2.86 2.83 -10.70
CA GLU A 37 2.24 3.66 -9.68
C GLU A 37 2.47 3.05 -8.29
N ALA A 38 2.32 1.73 -8.17
CA ALA A 38 2.64 1.00 -6.94
C ALA A 38 4.12 1.11 -6.55
N ASP A 39 5.05 1.05 -7.49
CA ASP A 39 6.49 1.24 -7.25
C ASP A 39 6.81 2.67 -6.79
N SER A 40 6.14 3.68 -7.38
CA SER A 40 6.30 5.07 -6.93
C SER A 40 5.79 5.27 -5.50
N LEU A 41 4.62 4.69 -5.17
CA LEU A 41 4.07 4.67 -3.81
C LEU A 41 5.00 3.93 -2.84
N LYS A 42 5.54 2.78 -3.24
CA LYS A 42 6.52 2.03 -2.46
C LYS A 42 7.72 2.90 -2.12
N SER A 43 8.36 3.53 -3.10
CA SER A 43 9.51 4.39 -2.83
C SER A 43 9.18 5.57 -1.92
N GLN A 44 7.99 6.16 -2.00
CA GLN A 44 7.59 7.21 -1.06
C GLN A 44 7.44 6.67 0.37
N LEU A 45 6.90 5.47 0.52
CA LEU A 45 6.65 4.85 1.82
C LEU A 45 7.93 4.27 2.45
N GLU A 46 8.89 3.78 1.66
CA GLU A 46 10.19 3.33 2.16
C GLU A 46 10.98 4.45 2.86
N HIS A 47 10.72 5.71 2.52
CA HIS A 47 11.33 6.87 3.17
C HIS A 47 10.50 7.39 4.36
N ALA A 48 9.32 6.82 4.61
CA ALA A 48 8.47 7.23 5.73
C ALA A 48 9.02 6.69 7.05
N GLU A 49 8.99 7.53 8.08
CA GLU A 49 9.50 7.17 9.40
C GLU A 49 8.74 5.97 9.98
N GLY A 50 9.49 4.96 10.42
CA GLY A 50 8.94 3.76 11.05
C GLY A 50 8.56 2.63 10.08
N VAL A 51 8.66 2.82 8.76
CA VAL A 51 8.49 1.74 7.79
C VAL A 51 9.72 0.85 7.81
N THR A 52 9.54 -0.42 8.16
CA THR A 52 10.59 -1.43 8.21
C THR A 52 10.65 -2.27 6.95
N GLU A 53 9.52 -2.43 6.26
CA GLU A 53 9.43 -3.19 5.01
C GLU A 53 8.35 -2.58 4.11
N ALA A 54 8.58 -2.58 2.80
CA ALA A 54 7.59 -2.16 1.81
C ALA A 54 7.66 -3.07 0.57
N GLU A 55 6.50 -3.58 0.16
CA GLU A 55 6.39 -4.53 -0.94
C GLU A 55 5.21 -4.16 -1.86
N VAL A 56 5.45 -4.24 -3.18
CA VAL A 56 4.37 -4.13 -4.18
C VAL A 56 3.70 -5.49 -4.30
N VAL A 57 2.39 -5.52 -4.04
CA VAL A 57 1.55 -6.71 -4.10
C VAL A 57 0.65 -6.61 -5.32
N HIS A 58 0.53 -7.70 -6.08
CA HIS A 58 -0.46 -7.83 -7.15
C HIS A 58 -1.68 -8.57 -6.58
N TYR A 59 -2.86 -7.97 -6.69
CA TYR A 59 -4.14 -8.51 -6.23
C TYR A 59 -4.89 -9.30 -7.33
N GLY A 60 -4.27 -9.43 -8.51
CA GLY A 60 -4.77 -10.20 -9.66
C GLY A 60 -4.10 -11.56 -9.84
#